data_AF-A0A0B1SXU0-F1
#
_entry.id   AF-A0A0B1SXU0-F1
#
_cell.length_a   1.000
_cell.length_b   1.000
_cell.length_c   1.000
_cell.angle_alpha   90.00
_cell.angle_beta   90.00
_cell.angle_gamma   90.00
#
_symmetry.space_group_name_H-M   'P 1'
#
loop_
_entity.id
_entity.type
_entity.pdbx_description
1 polymer ?
#
loop_
_entity_poly.entity_id
_entity_poly.type
_entity_poly.pdbx_seq_one_letter_code
_entity_poly.pdbx_strand_id
1 'polypeptide(L)'
;MGALFLTSYAVSANALHWTNAVDKMTAVEGRVICCLCILSAQVWSQIAYEHSWSGGHWVGISLFSTWTIISIIYRVALYLTSTKKSN
;
A
#
# COMPACT_ATOMS: atom_id res chain seq x y z
N MET A 1 -1.43 9.34 9.19
CA MET A 1 -1.59 8.55 7.95
C MET A 1 -0.37 8.64 7.02
N GLY A 2 0.08 9.83 6.60
CA GLY A 2 1.23 9.98 5.69
C GLY A 2 2.55 9.38 6.20
N ALA A 3 2.85 9.50 7.49
CA ALA A 3 4.05 8.87 8.09
C ALA A 3 4.03 7.34 8.01
N LEU A 4 2.89 6.70 8.33
CA LEU A 4 2.71 5.23 8.21
C LEU A 4 2.91 4.77 6.77
N PHE A 5 2.44 5.57 5.81
CA PHE A 5 2.63 5.32 4.40
C PHE A 5 4.10 5.46 3.95
N LEU A 6 4.80 6.50 4.41
CA LEU A 6 6.24 6.69 4.14
C LEU A 6 7.08 5.56 4.76
N THR A 7 6.78 5.17 5.99
CA THR A 7 7.46 4.07 6.66
C THR A 7 7.21 2.75 5.94
N SER A 8 5.97 2.45 5.51
CA SER A 8 5.70 1.23 4.75
C SER A 8 6.39 1.21 3.39
N TYR A 9 6.48 2.36 2.71
CA TYR A 9 7.27 2.49 1.49
C TYR A 9 8.76 2.24 1.73
N ALA A 10 9.36 2.91 2.72
CA ALA A 10 10.79 2.77 3.03
C ALA A 10 11.15 1.33 3.44
N VAL A 11 10.32 0.71 4.27
CA VAL A 11 10.50 -0.69 4.70
C VAL A 11 10.35 -1.64 3.50
N SER A 12 9.33 -1.48 2.65
CA SER A 12 9.18 -2.34 1.47
C SER A 12 10.27 -2.11 0.42
N ALA A 13 10.78 -0.89 0.27
CA ALA A 13 11.91 -0.60 -0.61
C ALA A 13 13.19 -1.27 -0.10
N ASN A 14 13.42 -1.25 1.21
CA ASN A 14 14.53 -1.98 1.83
C ASN A 14 14.33 -3.51 1.72
N ALA A 15 13.08 -3.99 1.84
CA ALA A 15 12.76 -5.41 1.73
C ALA A 15 13.10 -6.04 0.37
N LEU A 16 13.29 -5.25 -0.69
CA LEU A 16 13.82 -5.73 -1.97
C LEU A 16 15.20 -6.39 -1.83
N HIS A 17 15.99 -5.97 -0.84
CA HIS A 17 17.33 -6.48 -0.59
C HIS A 17 17.35 -7.62 0.43
N TRP A 18 16.21 -8.01 1.00
CA TRP A 18 16.16 -9.12 1.93
C TRP A 18 16.38 -10.45 1.22
N THR A 19 17.26 -11.26 1.80
CA THR A 19 17.60 -12.60 1.30
C THR A 19 16.50 -13.61 1.58
N ASN A 20 15.73 -13.42 2.66
CA ASN A 20 14.60 -14.26 3.01
C ASN A 20 13.33 -13.85 2.24
N ALA A 21 12.82 -14.76 1.41
CA ALA A 21 11.62 -14.54 0.61
C ALA A 21 10.34 -14.44 1.45
N VAL A 22 10.27 -15.13 2.59
CA VAL A 22 9.10 -15.10 3.49
C VAL A 22 8.97 -13.72 4.14
N ASP A 23 10.07 -13.21 4.71
CA ASP A 23 10.10 -11.89 5.35
C ASP A 23 9.75 -10.79 4.33
N LYS A 24 10.27 -10.90 3.11
CA LYS A 24 9.94 -9.98 2.01
C LYS A 24 8.45 -10.01 1.68
N MET A 25 7.85 -11.20 1.60
CA MET A 25 6.41 -11.33 1.35
C MET A 25 5.60 -10.68 2.49
N THR A 26 5.96 -10.94 3.75
CA THR A 26 5.30 -10.35 4.92
C THR A 26 5.36 -8.82 4.92
N ALA A 27 6.51 -8.22 4.58
CA ALA A 27 6.63 -6.77 4.44
C ALA A 27 5.72 -6.18 3.36
N VAL A 28 5.53 -6.91 2.26
CA VAL A 28 4.67 -6.49 1.14
C VAL A 28 3.19 -6.62 1.50
N GLU A 29 2.79 -7.73 2.14
CA GLU A 29 1.44 -7.91 2.70
C GLU A 29 1.10 -6.78 3.68
N GLY A 30 2.00 -6.49 4.61
CA GLY A 30 1.82 -5.40 5.58
C GLY A 30 1.62 -4.04 4.89
N ARG A 31 2.36 -3.76 3.81
CA ARG A 31 2.18 -2.53 3.02
C ARG A 31 0.82 -2.49 2.33
N VAL A 32 0.37 -3.59 1.74
CA VAL A 32 -0.96 -3.67 1.11
C VAL A 32 -2.06 -3.39 2.12
N ILE A 33 -2.00 -4.01 3.30
CA ILE A 33 -2.96 -3.79 4.39
C ILE A 33 -2.97 -2.32 4.82
N CYS A 34 -1.79 -1.72 5.05
CA CYS A 34 -1.68 -0.31 5.40
C CYS A 34 -2.30 0.61 4.33
N CYS A 35 -2.00 0.36 3.04
CA CYS A 35 -2.56 1.15 1.94
C CYS A 35 -4.09 1.05 1.89
N LEU A 36 -4.64 -0.17 2.03
CA LEU A 36 -6.08 -0.39 2.07
C LEU A 36 -6.74 0.32 3.24
N CYS A 37 -6.22 0.16 4.46
CA CYS A 37 -6.77 0.82 5.65
C CYS A 37 -6.74 2.35 5.50
N ILE A 38 -5.64 2.91 4.97
CA ILE A 38 -5.55 4.36 4.77
C ILE A 38 -6.55 4.82 3.70
N LEU A 39 -6.63 4.14 2.56
CA LEU A 39 -7.56 4.51 1.49
C LEU A 39 -9.02 4.43 1.97
N SER A 40 -9.41 3.36 2.67
CA SER A 40 -10.73 3.22 3.25
C SER A 40 -11.06 4.35 4.23
N ALA A 41 -10.11 4.74 5.08
CA ALA A 41 -10.31 5.85 6.01
C ALA A 41 -10.46 7.20 5.28
N GLN A 42 -9.70 7.44 4.21
CA GLN A 42 -9.81 8.66 3.39
C GLN A 42 -11.17 8.73 2.68
N VAL A 43 -11.61 7.63 2.06
CA VAL A 43 -12.92 7.54 1.40
C VAL A 43 -14.05 7.71 2.41
N TRP A 44 -13.97 7.03 3.57
CA TRP A 44 -14.96 7.18 4.63
C TRP A 44 -15.03 8.62 5.14
N SER A 45 -13.87 9.26 5.38
CA SER A 45 -13.79 10.65 5.82
C SER A 45 -14.42 11.61 4.82
N GLN A 46 -14.26 11.35 3.51
CA GLN A 46 -14.85 12.18 2.46
C GLN A 46 -16.38 12.09 2.45
N ILE A 47 -16.93 10.91 2.76
CA ILE A 47 -18.38 10.69 2.88
C ILE A 47 -18.92 11.29 4.17
N ALA A 48 -18.24 11.06 5.30
CA ALA A 48 -18.69 11.49 6.62
C ALA A 48 -18.67 13.02 6.79
N TYR A 49 -17.75 13.70 6.11
CA TYR A 49 -17.56 15.15 6.23
C TYR A 49 -17.59 15.84 4.85
N GLU A 50 -18.56 15.48 4.01
CA GLU A 50 -18.67 15.94 2.63
C GLU A 50 -18.58 17.47 2.48
N HIS A 51 -19.21 18.22 3.39
CA HIS A 51 -19.20 19.68 3.39
C HIS A 51 -17.94 20.33 4.01
N SER A 52 -17.13 19.56 4.75
CA SER A 52 -15.90 20.07 5.40
C SER A 52 -14.65 19.84 4.56
N TRP A 53 -14.69 18.88 3.63
CA TRP A 53 -13.57 18.57 2.76
C TRP A 53 -13.65 19.32 1.43
N SER A 54 -12.51 19.84 0.99
CA SER A 54 -12.36 20.51 -0.30
C SER A 54 -11.71 19.59 -1.33
N GLY A 55 -11.46 20.11 -2.55
CA GLY A 55 -10.73 19.39 -3.60
C GLY A 55 -9.36 18.82 -3.17
N GLY A 56 -8.71 19.40 -2.15
CA GLY A 56 -7.45 18.88 -1.63
C GLY A 56 -7.55 17.48 -1.01
N HIS A 57 -8.72 17.11 -0.47
CA HIS A 57 -8.92 15.77 0.08
C HIS A 57 -9.03 14.71 -1.03
N TRP A 58 -9.63 15.06 -2.16
CA TRP A 58 -9.65 14.22 -3.37
C TRP A 58 -8.24 13.93 -3.90
N VAL A 59 -7.32 14.91 -3.84
CA VAL A 59 -5.90 14.68 -4.19
C VAL A 59 -5.29 13.61 -3.29
N GLY A 60 -5.57 13.67 -1.98
CA GLY A 60 -5.16 12.63 -1.03
C GLY A 60 -5.71 11.26 -1.38
N ILE A 61 -7.02 11.16 -1.68
CA ILE A 61 -7.67 9.92 -2.09
C ILE A 61 -7.05 9.37 -3.37
N SER A 62 -6.84 10.20 -4.41
CA SER A 62 -6.20 9.79 -5.65
C SER A 62 -4.81 9.24 -5.42
N LEU A 63 -3.99 9.94 -4.62
CA LEU A 63 -2.64 9.50 -4.26
C LEU A 63 -2.68 8.12 -3.60
N PHE A 64 -3.46 7.95 -2.53
CA PHE A 64 -3.58 6.66 -1.82
C PHE A 64 -4.19 5.55 -2.68
N SER A 65 -5.03 5.89 -3.66
CA SER A 65 -5.55 4.94 -4.64
C SER A 65 -4.45 4.41 -5.54
N THR A 66 -3.62 5.30 -6.12
CA THR A 66 -2.46 4.92 -6.93
C THR A 66 -1.51 4.02 -6.16
N TRP A 67 -1.20 4.38 -4.91
CA TRP A 67 -0.30 3.59 -4.08
C TRP A 67 -0.86 2.22 -3.70
N THR A 68 -2.16 2.13 -3.43
CA THR A 68 -2.85 0.86 -3.19
C THR A 68 -2.72 -0.04 -4.41
N ILE A 69 -3.03 0.47 -5.61
CA ILE A 69 -2.93 -0.28 -6.86
C ILE A 69 -1.50 -0.78 -7.08
N ILE A 70 -0.48 0.09 -6.95
CA ILE A 70 0.92 -0.30 -7.12
C ILE A 70 1.32 -1.39 -6.11
N SER A 71 0.87 -1.28 -4.84
CA SER A 71 1.18 -2.28 -3.82
C SER A 71 0.57 -3.65 -4.12
N ILE A 72 -0.67 -3.68 -4.64
CA ILE A 72 -1.35 -4.93 -5.05
C ILE A 72 -0.64 -5.54 -6.25
N ILE A 73 -0.31 -4.74 -7.27
CA ILE A 73 0.42 -5.21 -8.46
C ILE A 73 1.76 -5.83 -8.04
N TYR A 74 2.51 -5.15 -7.15
CA TYR A 74 3.79 -5.64 -6.67
C TYR A 74 3.66 -6.97 -5.90
N ARG A 75 2.66 -7.09 -5.03
CA ARG A 75 2.33 -8.34 -4.32
C ARG A 75 2.06 -9.48 -5.30
N VAL A 76 1.22 -9.24 -6.32
CA VAL A 76 0.90 -10.23 -7.34
C VAL A 76 2.14 -10.64 -8.13
N ALA A 77 2.97 -9.68 -8.56
CA ALA A 77 4.21 -9.96 -9.27
C ALA A 77 5.18 -10.82 -8.44
N LEU A 78 5.30 -10.54 -7.13
CA LEU A 78 6.12 -11.33 -6.23
C LEU A 78 5.58 -12.74 -6.01
N TYR A 79 4.25 -12.89 -5.86
CA TYR A 79 3.60 -14.18 -5.75
C TYR A 79 3.89 -15.05 -6.97
N LEU A 80 3.65 -14.52 -8.18
CA LEU A 80 3.92 -15.22 -9.43
C LEU A 80 5.40 -15.61 -9.58
N THR A 81 6.32 -14.72 -9.21
CA THR A 81 7.77 -15.01 -9.26
C THR A 81 8.16 -16.10 -8.26
N SER A 82 7.57 -16.10 -7.07
CA SER A 82 7.86 -17.08 -6.02
C SER A 82 7.33 -18.47 -6.40
N THR A 83 6.13 -18.56 -6.99
CA THR A 83 5.58 -19.82 -7.51
C THR A 83 6.46 -20.37 -8.64
N LYS A 84 6.94 -19.52 -9.56
CA LYS A 84 7.82 -19.97 -10.65
C LYS A 84 9.16 -20.54 -10.16
N LYS A 85 9.67 -20.11 -9.01
CA LYS A 85 10.93 -20.61 -8.43
C LYS A 85 10.77 -21.95 -7.70
N SER A 86 9.54 -22.36 -7.39
CA SER A 86 9.23 -23.59 -6.65
C SER A 86 8.89 -24.79 -7.56
N ASN A 87 8.69 -24.55 -8.87
CA ASN A 87 8.51 -25.57 -9.91
C ASN A 87 9.81 -25.75 -10.69
#